data_AF-A0A1A8PYY9-F1
#
_entry.id   AF-A0A1A8PYY9-F1
#
_cell.length_a   1.000
_cell.length_b   1.000
_cell.length_c   1.000
_cell.angle_alpha   90.00
_cell.angle_beta   90.00
_cell.angle_gamma   90.00
#
_symmetry.space_group_name_H-M   'P 1'
#
loop_
_entity.id
_entity.type
_entity.pdbx_description
1 polymer ?
#
loop_
_entity_poly.entity_id
_entity_poly.type
_entity_poly.pdbx_seq_one_letter_code
_entity_poly.pdbx_strand_id
1 'polypeptide(L)'
;EDISDGLRPPLCFTVRVIGHSFQQGKKHFDPSCSLNPSQVVFPGLGGMSCQNVLLQNNSTLPLTFCLSHTSNTWRDSLSVLPGCGLIPPGDHQIITIRLRPTEDSPK
;
A
#
# COMPACT_ATOMS: atom_id res chain seq x y z
N GLU A 1 3.43 -34.36 -24.07
CA GLU A 1 2.02 -33.97 -24.32
C GLU A 1 1.56 -33.31 -23.03
N ASP A 2 1.23 -32.04 -22.91
CA ASP A 2 0.67 -31.04 -23.82
C ASP A 2 1.14 -29.66 -23.28
N ILE A 3 1.94 -28.91 -24.05
CA ILE A 3 2.24 -27.52 -23.71
C ILE A 3 1.08 -26.74 -24.31
N SER A 4 0.01 -26.57 -23.53
CA SER A 4 -1.04 -25.60 -23.83
C SER A 4 -0.38 -24.22 -23.91
N ASP A 5 0.05 -23.84 -25.12
CA ASP A 5 0.52 -22.53 -25.51
C ASP A 5 -0.65 -21.56 -25.41
N GLY A 6 -0.99 -21.24 -24.17
CA GLY A 6 -2.10 -20.38 -23.82
C GLY A 6 -1.79 -18.98 -24.33
N LEU A 7 -2.44 -18.61 -25.43
CA LEU A 7 -2.55 -17.24 -25.93
C LEU A 7 -2.86 -16.30 -24.74
N ARG A 8 -1.82 -15.65 -24.21
CA ARG A 8 -1.99 -14.65 -23.16
C ARG A 8 -2.49 -13.38 -23.83
N PRO A 9 -3.56 -12.75 -23.33
CA PRO A 9 -4.02 -11.48 -23.89
C PRO A 9 -2.88 -10.45 -23.82
N PRO A 10 -2.82 -9.51 -24.77
CA PRO A 10 -1.81 -8.46 -24.76
C PRO A 10 -1.85 -7.72 -23.43
N LEU A 11 -0.70 -7.68 -22.77
CA LEU A 11 -0.57 -7.08 -21.45
C LEU A 11 -0.22 -5.60 -21.62
N CYS A 12 -1.15 -4.72 -21.27
CA CYS A 12 -0.95 -3.27 -21.29
C CYS A 12 -0.58 -2.79 -19.88
N PHE A 13 0.54 -2.08 -19.77
CA PHE A 13 0.94 -1.45 -18.52
C PHE A 13 1.30 0.02 -18.76
N THR A 14 0.88 0.89 -17.84
CA THR A 14 1.33 2.28 -17.82
C THR A 14 2.60 2.37 -16.97
N VAL A 15 3.72 2.73 -17.60
CA VAL A 15 4.96 3.05 -16.88
C VAL A 15 4.97 4.54 -16.59
N ARG A 16 5.00 4.92 -15.31
CA ARG A 16 5.16 6.32 -14.87
C ARG A 16 6.57 6.49 -14.30
N VAL A 17 7.33 7.41 -14.87
CA VAL A 17 8.66 7.80 -14.37
C VAL A 17 8.56 9.18 -13.76
N ILE A 18 9.11 9.35 -12.55
CA ILE A 18 9.21 10.66 -11.87
C ILE A 18 10.66 10.86 -11.48
N GLY A 19 11.29 11.88 -12.04
CA GLY A 19 12.62 12.34 -11.67
C GLY A 19 12.51 13.57 -10.77
N HIS A 20 13.27 13.59 -9.68
CA HIS A 20 13.35 14.74 -8.78
C HIS A 20 14.72 15.40 -8.96
N SER A 21 14.73 16.68 -9.36
CA SER A 21 15.93 17.53 -9.27
C SER A 21 15.71 18.56 -8.16
N PHE A 22 16.69 18.66 -7.26
CA PHE A 22 16.67 19.66 -6.20
C PHE A 22 17.40 20.90 -6.68
N GLN A 23 16.78 22.07 -6.56
CA GLN A 23 17.50 23.33 -6.82
C GLN A 23 18.58 23.51 -5.75
N GLN A 24 19.77 23.93 -6.17
CA GLN A 24 20.89 24.21 -5.26
C GLN A 24 20.45 25.21 -4.17
N GLY A 25 20.58 24.83 -2.90
CA GLY A 25 20.19 25.67 -1.76
C GLY A 25 18.76 25.54 -1.26
N LYS A 26 17.90 24.70 -1.86
CA LYS A 26 16.60 24.33 -1.28
C LYS A 26 16.79 23.21 -0.25
N LYS A 27 16.05 23.26 0.87
CA LYS A 27 16.01 22.17 1.85
C LYS A 27 15.51 20.87 1.21
N HIS A 28 16.00 19.74 1.72
CA HIS A 28 15.48 18.42 1.40
C HIS A 28 13.97 18.39 1.68
N PHE A 29 13.16 17.85 0.77
CA PHE A 29 11.71 17.85 0.91
C PHE A 29 11.27 16.99 2.10
N ASP A 30 10.44 17.58 2.98
CA ASP A 30 9.77 16.85 4.04
C ASP A 30 8.42 16.33 3.50
N PRO A 31 8.26 15.01 3.27
CA PRO A 31 6.98 14.47 2.83
C PRO A 31 5.91 14.75 3.89
N SER A 32 4.77 15.29 3.45
CA SER A 32 3.63 15.57 4.33
C SER A 32 2.46 14.70 3.94
N CYS A 33 2.03 13.84 4.87
CA CYS A 33 0.89 12.96 4.67
C CYS A 33 0.13 12.72 5.97
N SER A 34 -1.12 12.29 5.85
CA SER A 34 -1.96 11.90 6.99
C SER A 34 -2.70 10.61 6.70
N LEU A 35 -2.87 9.78 7.72
CA LEU A 35 -3.58 8.50 7.65
C LEU A 35 -4.89 8.56 8.45
N ASN A 36 -6.01 8.20 7.83
CA ASN A 36 -7.33 8.26 8.45
C ASN A 36 -8.13 6.95 8.23
N PRO A 37 -8.52 6.22 9.28
CA PRO A 37 -8.08 6.40 10.66
C PRO A 37 -6.60 6.04 10.83
N SER A 38 -5.95 6.61 11.86
CA SER A 38 -4.55 6.31 12.20
C SER A 38 -4.38 4.97 12.92
N GLN A 39 -5.47 4.44 13.48
CA GLN A 39 -5.52 3.13 14.12
C GLN A 39 -6.71 2.34 13.58
N VAL A 40 -6.48 1.06 13.36
CA VAL A 40 -7.49 0.10 12.91
C VAL A 40 -7.58 -1.02 13.92
N VAL A 41 -8.80 -1.42 14.26
CA VAL A 41 -9.07 -2.56 15.14
C VAL A 41 -9.84 -3.59 14.34
N PHE A 42 -9.35 -4.82 14.33
CA PHE A 42 -10.05 -5.95 13.74
C PHE A 42 -10.95 -6.59 14.79
N PRO A 43 -12.21 -6.89 14.48
CA PRO A 43 -13.06 -7.62 15.39
C PRO A 43 -12.51 -9.05 15.59
N GLY A 44 -12.64 -9.59 16.80
CA GLY A 44 -12.23 -10.96 17.17
C GLY A 44 -13.14 -12.05 16.58
N LEU A 45 -13.56 -11.88 15.32
CA LEU A 45 -14.32 -12.88 14.60
C LEU A 45 -13.30 -13.76 13.89
N GLY A 46 -13.35 -15.08 14.12
CA GLY A 46 -12.41 -16.06 13.54
C GLY A 46 -12.46 -16.21 12.01
N GLY A 47 -12.94 -15.19 11.29
CA GLY A 47 -12.96 -15.11 9.84
C GLY A 47 -12.09 -13.96 9.33
N MET A 48 -11.93 -13.90 8.01
CA MET A 48 -11.22 -12.82 7.35
C MET A 48 -11.92 -11.47 7.58
N SER A 49 -11.16 -10.45 7.95
CA SER A 49 -11.66 -9.08 8.10
C SER A 49 -10.80 -8.09 7.31
N CYS A 50 -11.45 -7.07 6.76
CA CYS A 50 -10.82 -6.01 5.98
C CYS A 50 -11.17 -4.66 6.59
N GLN A 51 -10.22 -3.74 6.57
CA GLN A 51 -10.37 -2.39 7.08
C GLN A 51 -9.68 -1.43 6.11
N ASN A 52 -10.34 -0.32 5.79
CA ASN A 52 -9.81 0.67 4.86
C ASN A 52 -9.27 1.88 5.63
N VAL A 53 -8.12 2.38 5.19
CA VAL A 53 -7.52 3.63 5.65
C VAL A 53 -7.23 4.52 4.46
N LEU A 54 -7.38 5.82 4.63
CA LEU A 54 -7.10 6.83 3.64
C LEU A 54 -5.74 7.46 3.94
N LEU A 55 -4.79 7.31 3.00
CA LEU A 55 -3.50 7.99 3.02
C LEU A 55 -3.60 9.22 2.13
N GLN A 56 -3.60 10.40 2.74
CA GLN A 56 -3.67 11.69 2.07
C GLN A 56 -2.27 12.26 1.87
N ASN A 57 -1.94 12.71 0.66
CA ASN A 57 -0.76 13.54 0.40
C ASN A 57 -1.10 15.01 0.63
N ASN A 58 -0.54 15.58 1.70
CA ASN A 58 -0.73 16.98 2.08
C ASN A 58 0.40 17.88 1.53
N SER A 59 1.35 17.32 0.80
CA SER A 59 2.47 18.07 0.23
C SER A 59 2.13 18.61 -1.16
N THR A 60 2.93 19.58 -1.61
CA THR A 60 2.85 20.13 -2.97
C THR A 60 3.60 19.28 -4.00
N LEU A 61 4.19 18.15 -3.58
CA LEU A 61 4.92 17.23 -4.43
C LEU A 61 4.27 15.84 -4.45
N PRO A 62 4.55 15.02 -5.49
CA PRO A 62 4.13 13.63 -5.48
C PRO A 62 4.75 12.88 -4.30
N LEU A 63 3.94 12.05 -3.64
CA LEU A 63 4.34 11.21 -2.52
C LEU A 63 4.40 9.75 -2.96
N THR A 64 5.55 9.09 -2.81
CA THR A 64 5.64 7.64 -2.93
C THR A 64 5.48 6.98 -1.57
N PHE A 65 4.79 5.85 -1.52
CA PHE A 65 4.68 5.03 -0.30
C PHE A 65 5.01 3.57 -0.60
N CYS A 66 5.55 2.89 0.41
CA CYS A 66 5.78 1.45 0.41
C CYS A 66 5.56 0.94 1.84
N LEU A 67 4.60 0.04 2.00
CA LEU A 67 4.17 -0.50 3.28
C LEU A 67 4.83 -1.86 3.43
N SER A 68 5.81 -1.96 4.34
CA SER A 68 6.49 -3.22 4.65
C SER A 68 5.93 -3.83 5.93
N HIS A 69 5.84 -5.17 5.94
CA HIS A 69 5.52 -5.92 7.15
C HIS A 69 6.74 -5.94 8.07
N THR A 70 6.79 -5.03 9.04
CA THR A 70 7.92 -4.92 9.96
C THR A 70 7.90 -5.98 11.06
N SER A 71 6.74 -6.60 11.35
CA SER A 71 6.65 -7.72 12.29
C SER A 71 6.53 -9.07 11.56
N ASN A 72 7.40 -9.98 11.95
CA ASN A 72 7.41 -11.39 11.56
C ASN A 72 6.17 -12.16 12.06
N THR A 73 5.52 -11.69 13.13
CA THR A 73 4.39 -12.35 13.79
C THR A 73 3.09 -12.38 12.98
N TRP A 74 2.88 -11.42 12.08
CA TRP A 74 1.62 -11.31 11.31
C TRP A 74 1.83 -11.41 9.80
N ARG A 75 3.01 -11.86 9.35
CA ARG A 75 3.40 -11.88 7.94
C ARG A 75 2.41 -12.66 7.07
N ASP A 76 1.91 -13.78 7.58
CA ASP A 76 1.04 -14.68 6.81
C ASP A 76 -0.45 -14.37 6.99
N SER A 77 -0.79 -13.69 8.10
CA SER A 77 -2.16 -13.36 8.49
C SER A 77 -2.57 -11.95 8.06
N LEU A 78 -1.63 -11.02 7.90
CA LEU A 78 -1.90 -9.62 7.55
C LEU A 78 -1.42 -9.33 6.12
N SER A 79 -2.26 -8.67 5.32
CA SER A 79 -1.91 -8.19 3.99
C SER A 79 -2.39 -6.76 3.80
N VAL A 80 -1.60 -5.94 3.11
CA VAL A 80 -1.90 -4.53 2.87
C VAL A 80 -1.90 -4.25 1.37
N LEU A 81 -2.96 -3.60 0.88
CA LEU A 81 -3.21 -3.40 -0.55
C LEU A 81 -3.67 -1.95 -0.80
N PRO A 82 -3.08 -1.22 -1.76
CA PRO A 82 -1.83 -1.54 -2.45
C PRO A 82 -0.64 -1.51 -1.48
N GLY A 83 0.37 -2.36 -1.72
CA GLY A 83 1.58 -2.40 -0.89
C GLY A 83 2.51 -1.20 -1.14
N CYS A 84 2.46 -0.63 -2.34
CA CYS A 84 3.22 0.55 -2.71
C CYS A 84 2.48 1.35 -3.79
N GLY A 85 2.85 2.62 -3.94
CA GLY A 85 2.22 3.49 -4.91
C GLY A 85 2.74 4.91 -4.89
N LEU A 86 2.12 5.73 -5.72
CA LEU A 86 2.40 7.16 -5.87
C LEU A 86 1.09 7.92 -5.76
N ILE A 87 1.09 8.96 -4.93
CA ILE A 87 -0.04 9.85 -4.69
C ILE A 87 0.32 11.24 -5.22
N PRO A 88 -0.44 11.79 -6.19
CA PRO A 88 -0.26 13.17 -6.64
C PRO A 88 -0.36 14.21 -5.50
N PRO A 89 0.18 15.43 -5.69
CA PRO A 89 -0.01 16.52 -4.74
C PRO A 89 -1.49 16.78 -4.44
N GLY A 90 -1.86 16.85 -3.16
CA GLY A 90 -3.24 17.10 -2.73
C GLY A 90 -4.23 15.94 -2.91
N ASP A 91 -3.77 14.79 -3.42
CA ASP A 91 -4.61 13.61 -3.65
C ASP A 91 -4.46 12.57 -2.53
N HIS A 92 -5.13 11.43 -2.67
CA HIS A 92 -5.15 10.35 -1.68
C HIS A 92 -5.12 8.96 -2.30
N GLN A 93 -4.78 7.99 -1.45
CA GLN A 93 -4.87 6.56 -1.76
C GLN A 93 -5.65 5.87 -0.65
N ILE A 94 -6.64 5.07 -1.04
CA ILE A 94 -7.28 4.12 -0.12
C ILE A 94 -6.40 2.88 -0.03
N ILE A 95 -6.05 2.50 1.18
CA ILE A 95 -5.30 1.29 1.52
C ILE A 95 -6.23 0.37 2.30
N THR A 96 -6.34 -0.86 1.83
CA THR A 96 -7.05 -1.95 2.50
C THR A 96 -6.06 -2.79 3.29
N ILE A 97 -6.29 -2.88 4.59
CA ILE A 97 -5.61 -3.79 5.50
C ILE A 97 -6.52 -5.01 5.70
N ARG A 98 -6.02 -6.19 5.36
CA ARG A 98 -6.75 -7.45 5.45
C ARG A 98 -6.07 -8.37 6.45
N LEU A 99 -6.85 -8.81 7.42
CA LEU A 99 -6.48 -9.82 8.41
C LEU A 99 -7.17 -11.15 8.08
N ARG A 100 -6.40 -12.23 8.03
CA ARG A 100 -6.85 -13.61 7.92
C ARG A 100 -6.34 -14.36 9.15
N PRO A 101 -7.23 -14.73 10.08
CA PRO A 101 -6.83 -15.59 11.19
C PRO A 101 -6.26 -16.92 10.67
N THR A 102 -5.08 -17.28 11.11
CA THR A 102 -4.47 -18.62 11.00
C THR A 102 -4.76 -19.43 12.27
N GLU A 103 -4.56 -20.75 12.24
CA GLU A 103 -4.86 -21.64 13.39
C GLU A 103 -4.11 -21.25 14.68
N ASP A 104 -2.91 -20.67 14.55
CA ASP A 104 -2.09 -20.12 15.66
C ASP A 104 -2.46 -18.69 16.09
N SER A 105 -3.54 -18.11 15.55
CA SER A 105 -3.95 -16.76 15.96
C SER A 105 -4.51 -16.76 17.37
N PRO A 106 -4.15 -15.78 18.23
CA PRO A 106 -4.82 -15.63 19.51
C PRO A 106 -6.33 -15.43 19.30
N LYS A 107 -7.10 -16.21 20.07
CA LYS A 107 -8.56 -16.30 19.97
C LYS A 107 -9.27 -15.14 20.68
#